data_AF-A0A550HZU9-F1
#
_entry.id   AF-A0A550HZU9-F1
#
_cell.length_a   1.000
_cell.length_b   1.000
_cell.length_c   1.000
_cell.angle_alpha   90.00
_cell.angle_beta   90.00
_cell.angle_gamma   90.00
#
_symmetry.space_group_name_H-M   'P 1'
#
loop_
_entity.id
_entity.type
_entity.pdbx_description
1 polymer ?
#
loop_
_entity_poly.entity_id
_entity_poly.type
_entity_poly.pdbx_seq_one_letter_code
_entity_poly.pdbx_strand_id
1 'polypeptide(L)'
;MNIKFLRSAGRPGLYVSLALAGLLFVNCSKDDDTPPVYDFENEFEDLEELESVEDADPAITEPETGSVQESAVTTAVLADLGDGSGDVSAETQASLDAVESFGAGLSADAQAEADALDATRAEEILNLTDLGSVLSGVEASLDNAPAAVLELLPTIQFGAATTSAVFNVEFLKGFEGVDSKNSVDGVQQSSSCFEAAQKAYDDAMAPVIAKRQENLGIIDANYQRRLGEAEDRAVARLAAVDAAYDTYYNYILNTTIALLNYADAVEGTSPEFAANIRTYALIFIVQGSSNLTAWYAMATQAIVDAEAAEKQTAETLKTQRSAEVEARFAAIKAVADAKLTAAFNNCHNQGAAS
;
A
#
# COMPACT_ATOMS: atom_id res chain seq x y z
N MET A 1 -98.23 -32.86 18.07
CA MET A 1 -99.13 -33.68 18.90
C MET A 1 -99.19 -33.04 20.28
N ASN A 2 -100.41 -32.79 20.78
CA ASN A 2 -100.72 -32.22 22.10
C ASN A 2 -99.83 -32.82 23.21
N ILE A 3 -99.44 -32.10 24.27
CA ILE A 3 -100.27 -31.92 25.46
C ILE A 3 -99.72 -30.76 26.33
N LYS A 4 -100.60 -29.82 26.69
CA LYS A 4 -100.51 -28.88 27.81
C LYS A 4 -100.51 -29.64 29.14
N PHE A 5 -99.86 -29.17 30.23
CA PHE A 5 -100.44 -29.28 31.58
C PHE A 5 -99.79 -28.32 32.62
N LEU A 6 -100.62 -27.41 33.16
CA LEU A 6 -100.69 -26.71 34.48
C LEU A 6 -99.50 -25.85 34.98
N ARG A 7 -99.65 -24.53 35.30
CA ARG A 7 -100.37 -23.85 36.43
C ARG A 7 -99.98 -24.47 37.79
N SER A 8 -99.58 -23.77 38.86
CA SER A 8 -99.97 -22.45 39.39
C SER A 8 -98.99 -22.00 40.48
N ALA A 9 -98.73 -20.70 40.58
CA ALA A 9 -99.05 -19.82 41.73
C ALA A 9 -97.99 -19.71 42.86
N GLY A 10 -97.70 -18.48 43.27
CA GLY A 10 -97.17 -18.15 44.59
C GLY A 10 -95.81 -17.44 44.63
N ARG A 11 -95.75 -16.17 44.21
CA ARG A 11 -94.85 -15.16 44.83
C ARG A 11 -95.18 -15.05 46.34
N PRO A 12 -94.29 -14.65 47.26
CA PRO A 12 -93.30 -13.58 47.06
C PRO A 12 -91.93 -13.81 47.73
N GLY A 13 -90.87 -13.28 47.11
CA GLY A 13 -89.53 -13.31 47.68
C GLY A 13 -88.57 -12.38 46.93
N LEU A 14 -89.09 -11.23 46.48
CA LEU A 14 -88.24 -10.04 46.38
C LEU A 14 -87.54 -9.85 47.74
N TYR A 15 -86.30 -9.35 47.76
CA TYR A 15 -85.49 -8.96 48.94
C TYR A 15 -84.33 -9.86 49.37
N VAL A 16 -83.93 -10.90 48.62
CA VAL A 16 -82.64 -11.60 48.88
C VAL A 16 -81.66 -11.54 47.69
N SER A 17 -82.14 -11.23 46.49
CA SER A 17 -81.31 -11.14 45.28
C SER A 17 -80.59 -9.79 45.09
N LEU A 18 -80.78 -8.82 45.99
CA LEU A 18 -80.13 -7.50 45.91
C LEU A 18 -78.87 -7.38 46.81
N ALA A 19 -78.68 -8.30 47.76
CA ALA A 19 -77.50 -8.32 48.64
C ALA A 19 -76.31 -9.10 48.03
N LEU A 20 -76.54 -9.95 47.03
CA LEU A 20 -75.49 -10.72 46.36
C LEU A 20 -74.95 -10.03 45.09
N ALA A 21 -75.64 -9.01 44.58
CA ALA A 21 -75.16 -8.15 43.50
C ALA A 21 -74.26 -6.99 44.01
N GLY A 22 -74.31 -6.69 45.31
CA GLY A 22 -73.46 -5.67 45.95
C GLY A 22 -72.02 -6.13 46.26
N LEU A 23 -71.75 -7.44 46.22
CA LEU A 23 -70.40 -8.01 46.44
C LEU A 23 -69.60 -8.23 45.15
N LEU A 24 -70.21 -7.99 43.97
CA LEU A 24 -69.52 -8.02 42.66
C LEU A 24 -69.21 -6.62 42.11
N PHE A 25 -69.59 -5.57 42.84
CA PHE A 25 -69.21 -4.18 42.57
C PHE A 25 -68.38 -3.58 43.71
N VAL A 26 -67.49 -4.39 44.31
CA VAL A 26 -66.22 -3.82 44.74
C VAL A 26 -65.46 -3.52 43.45
N ASN A 27 -65.81 -2.38 42.88
CA ASN A 27 -64.89 -1.59 42.09
C ASN A 27 -63.70 -1.37 43.03
N CYS A 28 -62.69 -2.25 42.97
CA CYS A 28 -61.34 -1.76 43.11
C CYS A 28 -61.28 -0.67 42.05
N SER A 29 -61.40 0.60 42.47
CA SER A 29 -60.77 1.65 41.70
C SER A 29 -59.36 1.11 41.48
N LYS A 30 -59.09 0.64 40.26
CA LYS A 30 -57.78 0.88 39.71
C LYS A 30 -57.77 2.40 39.66
N ASP A 31 -57.38 3.00 40.78
CA ASP A 31 -56.62 4.23 40.69
C ASP A 31 -55.62 3.99 39.56
N ASP A 32 -55.49 4.98 38.71
CA ASP A 32 -54.53 5.09 37.63
C ASP A 32 -53.09 5.05 38.14
N ASP A 33 -52.77 4.17 39.09
CA ASP A 33 -51.44 3.70 39.40
C ASP A 33 -51.07 2.67 38.34
N THR A 34 -51.05 3.12 37.08
CA THR A 34 -49.99 2.61 36.20
C THR A 34 -48.73 3.03 36.94
N PRO A 35 -47.89 2.09 37.45
CA PRO A 35 -46.65 2.48 38.11
C PRO A 35 -45.96 3.50 37.20
N PRO A 36 -45.49 4.65 37.73
CA PRO A 36 -44.83 5.64 36.90
C PRO A 36 -43.80 4.89 36.04
N VAL A 37 -43.94 5.00 34.71
CA VAL A 37 -42.95 4.44 33.79
C VAL A 37 -41.66 5.15 34.14
N TYR A 38 -40.74 4.41 34.76
CA TYR A 38 -39.48 4.98 35.18
C TYR A 38 -38.75 5.46 33.93
N ASP A 39 -38.43 6.74 33.92
CA ASP A 39 -37.74 7.39 32.81
C ASP A 39 -36.24 7.18 32.96
N PHE A 40 -35.71 6.26 32.16
CA PHE A 40 -34.29 5.92 32.12
C PHE A 40 -33.50 6.82 31.16
N GLU A 41 -34.14 7.75 30.42
CA GLU A 41 -33.44 8.57 29.42
C GLU A 41 -32.27 9.35 30.04
N ASN A 42 -32.49 9.94 31.22
CA ASN A 42 -31.46 10.69 31.97
C ASN A 42 -30.31 9.82 32.50
N GLU A 43 -30.46 8.48 32.59
CA GLU A 43 -29.41 7.60 33.13
C GLU A 43 -28.27 7.32 32.13
N PHE A 44 -28.50 7.65 30.85
CA PHE A 44 -27.56 7.45 29.75
C PHE A 44 -27.09 8.75 29.07
N GLU A 45 -27.57 9.93 29.50
CA GLU A 45 -27.22 11.24 28.92
C GLU A 45 -25.73 11.62 29.03
N ASP A 46 -25.01 11.00 29.96
CA ASP A 46 -23.58 11.21 30.22
C ASP A 46 -22.68 10.19 29.50
N LEU A 47 -23.22 9.37 28.59
CA LEU A 47 -22.39 8.51 27.75
C LEU A 47 -21.50 9.34 26.84
N GLU A 48 -20.21 9.02 26.85
CA GLU A 48 -19.22 9.66 25.99
C GLU A 48 -19.53 9.36 24.51
N GLU A 49 -19.43 10.39 23.66
CA GLU A 49 -19.58 10.23 22.23
C GLU A 49 -18.35 9.54 21.63
N LEU A 50 -18.55 8.69 20.63
CA LEU A 50 -17.42 8.17 19.86
C LEU A 50 -16.92 9.27 18.90
N GLU A 51 -15.71 9.75 19.11
CA GLU A 51 -15.09 10.76 18.24
C GLU A 51 -14.90 10.26 16.80
N SER A 52 -14.77 11.20 15.86
CA SER A 52 -14.40 10.87 14.48
C SER A 52 -12.97 10.33 14.41
N VAL A 53 -12.73 9.35 13.54
CA VAL A 53 -11.38 8.83 13.31
C VAL A 53 -10.51 9.86 12.59
N GLU A 54 -9.27 10.05 13.07
CA GLU A 54 -8.22 10.74 12.33
C GLU A 54 -7.39 9.73 11.54
N ASP A 55 -7.51 9.77 10.21
CA ASP A 55 -6.82 8.85 9.31
C ASP A 55 -6.05 9.63 8.23
N ALA A 56 -5.00 10.34 8.67
CA ALA A 56 -4.12 11.13 7.81
C ALA A 56 -3.26 10.25 6.89
N ASP A 57 -2.88 10.80 5.74
CA ASP A 57 -2.03 10.08 4.78
C ASP A 57 -0.60 9.92 5.28
N PRO A 58 0.03 8.76 5.01
CA PRO A 58 1.43 8.55 5.33
C PRO A 58 2.31 9.46 4.45
N ALA A 59 3.49 9.80 4.97
CA ALA A 59 4.52 10.40 4.15
C ALA A 59 4.97 9.41 3.08
N ILE A 60 5.07 9.87 1.83
CA ILE A 60 5.59 9.08 0.71
C ILE A 60 7.08 9.42 0.54
N THR A 61 7.91 8.39 0.48
CA THR A 61 9.34 8.51 0.18
C THR A 61 9.54 8.05 -1.26
N GLU A 62 10.07 8.93 -2.11
CA GLU A 62 10.37 8.55 -3.49
C GLU A 62 11.57 7.59 -3.54
N PRO A 63 11.49 6.51 -4.34
CA PRO A 63 12.60 5.60 -4.52
C PRO A 63 13.73 6.27 -5.30
N GLU A 64 14.98 5.99 -4.91
CA GLU A 64 16.14 6.40 -5.69
C GLU A 64 16.40 5.39 -6.81
N THR A 65 16.10 5.77 -8.05
CA THR A 65 16.31 4.92 -9.23
C THR A 65 17.72 5.03 -9.82
N GLY A 66 18.54 5.97 -9.32
CA GLY A 66 19.87 6.22 -9.86
C GLY A 66 19.86 6.82 -11.27
N SER A 67 21.03 6.82 -11.92
CA SER A 67 21.23 7.35 -13.28
C SER A 67 22.47 6.75 -13.94
N VAL A 68 22.46 6.67 -15.27
CA VAL A 68 23.70 6.48 -16.06
C VAL A 68 24.34 7.84 -16.27
N GLN A 69 25.63 7.97 -15.90
CA GLN A 69 26.42 9.18 -16.10
C GLN A 69 27.30 9.05 -17.33
N GLU A 70 27.20 10.08 -18.17
CA GLU A 70 28.06 10.27 -19.34
C GLU A 70 29.52 10.46 -18.92
N SER A 71 30.46 9.99 -19.74
CA SER A 71 31.87 10.23 -19.52
C SER A 71 32.26 11.61 -20.08
N ALA A 72 32.79 12.46 -19.21
CA ALA A 72 33.37 13.73 -19.61
C ALA A 72 34.57 13.54 -20.54
N VAL A 73 35.32 12.45 -20.36
CA VAL A 73 36.47 12.12 -21.22
C VAL A 73 35.99 11.70 -22.61
N THR A 74 34.95 10.85 -22.72
CA THR A 74 34.32 10.54 -24.01
C THR A 74 33.83 11.78 -24.72
N THR A 75 33.18 12.68 -23.99
CA THR A 75 32.67 13.94 -24.55
C THR A 75 33.82 14.80 -25.12
N ALA A 76 34.94 14.87 -24.40
CA ALA A 76 36.14 15.58 -24.87
C ALA A 76 36.75 14.92 -26.11
N VAL A 77 36.89 13.59 -26.11
CA VAL A 77 37.39 12.80 -27.25
C VAL A 77 36.53 13.02 -28.49
N LEU A 78 35.21 12.92 -28.37
CA LEU A 78 34.29 13.15 -29.50
C LEU A 78 34.36 14.58 -30.05
N ALA A 79 34.54 15.58 -29.17
CA ALA A 79 34.68 16.97 -29.58
C ALA A 79 35.97 17.20 -30.37
N ASP A 80 37.06 16.55 -29.94
CA ASP A 80 38.39 16.67 -30.56
C ASP A 80 38.46 15.92 -31.91
N LEU A 81 37.81 14.75 -32.00
CA LEU A 81 37.65 14.02 -33.26
C LEU A 81 36.76 14.77 -34.28
N GLY A 82 35.89 15.67 -33.81
CA GLY A 82 34.89 16.38 -34.60
C GLY A 82 35.41 17.34 -35.67
N ASP A 83 36.71 17.65 -35.67
CA ASP A 83 37.32 18.47 -36.71
C ASP A 83 37.65 17.68 -37.99
N GLY A 84 37.63 16.33 -37.92
CA GLY A 84 37.93 15.43 -39.03
C GLY A 84 39.36 15.54 -39.58
N SER A 85 40.27 16.21 -38.87
CA SER A 85 41.64 16.47 -39.31
C SER A 85 42.57 15.27 -39.11
N GLY A 86 42.21 14.39 -38.17
CA GLY A 86 43.04 13.29 -37.69
C GLY A 86 44.20 13.76 -36.79
N ASP A 87 44.34 15.06 -36.54
CA ASP A 87 45.26 15.65 -35.57
C ASP A 87 44.48 15.96 -34.30
N VAL A 88 44.70 15.15 -33.26
CA VAL A 88 43.98 15.24 -31.99
C VAL A 88 44.88 15.83 -30.90
N SER A 89 44.27 16.40 -29.87
CA SER A 89 44.97 16.82 -28.66
C SER A 89 45.78 15.68 -28.03
N ALA A 90 46.81 16.05 -27.25
CA ALA A 90 47.64 15.08 -26.54
C ALA A 90 46.82 14.24 -25.53
N GLU A 91 45.79 14.86 -24.94
CA GLU A 91 44.85 14.20 -24.04
C GLU A 91 44.02 13.12 -24.75
N THR A 92 43.43 13.44 -25.92
CA THR A 92 42.70 12.45 -26.74
C THR A 92 43.62 11.35 -27.24
N GLN A 93 44.83 11.69 -27.68
CA GLN A 93 45.81 10.68 -28.09
C GLN A 93 46.14 9.74 -26.93
N ALA A 94 46.38 10.26 -25.73
CA ALA A 94 46.66 9.43 -24.55
C ALA A 94 45.50 8.50 -24.20
N SER A 95 44.25 8.96 -24.34
CA SER A 95 43.06 8.12 -24.18
C SER A 95 43.00 7.00 -25.22
N LEU A 96 43.28 7.31 -26.49
CA LEU A 96 43.27 6.32 -27.57
C LEU A 96 44.44 5.33 -27.48
N ASP A 97 45.62 5.77 -27.05
CA ASP A 97 46.77 4.89 -26.77
C ASP A 97 46.47 3.91 -25.62
N ALA A 98 45.71 4.37 -24.60
CA ALA A 98 45.24 3.51 -23.52
C ALA A 98 44.25 2.45 -24.02
N VAL A 99 43.34 2.85 -24.92
CA VAL A 99 42.41 1.91 -25.58
C VAL A 99 43.18 0.92 -26.45
N GLU A 100 44.14 1.35 -27.25
CA GLU A 100 44.99 0.47 -28.07
C GLU A 100 45.71 -0.56 -27.21
N SER A 101 46.38 -0.10 -26.16
CA SER A 101 47.14 -0.94 -25.24
C SER A 101 46.26 -1.99 -24.55
N PHE A 102 45.04 -1.61 -24.17
CA PHE A 102 44.05 -2.53 -23.61
C PHE A 102 43.48 -3.48 -24.66
N GLY A 103 43.13 -2.95 -25.84
CA GLY A 103 42.59 -3.67 -26.99
C GLY A 103 43.51 -4.77 -27.52
N ALA A 104 44.83 -4.54 -27.49
CA ALA A 104 45.83 -5.53 -27.83
C ALA A 104 45.79 -6.77 -26.91
N GLY A 105 45.26 -6.63 -25.69
CA GLY A 105 45.05 -7.71 -24.73
C GLY A 105 43.74 -8.49 -24.91
N LEU A 106 42.81 -8.00 -25.75
CA LEU A 106 41.55 -8.69 -26.04
C LEU A 106 41.79 -9.95 -26.90
N SER A 107 40.78 -10.83 -26.95
CA SER A 107 40.83 -12.01 -27.80
C SER A 107 40.81 -11.65 -29.29
N ALA A 108 41.35 -12.53 -30.15
CA ALA A 108 41.31 -12.33 -31.59
C ALA A 108 39.87 -12.20 -32.14
N ASP A 109 38.92 -12.94 -31.54
CA ASP A 109 37.51 -12.84 -31.91
C ASP A 109 36.92 -11.48 -31.52
N ALA A 110 37.33 -10.90 -30.39
CA ALA A 110 36.89 -9.57 -29.97
C ALA A 110 37.50 -8.47 -30.85
N GLN A 111 38.76 -8.61 -31.25
CA GLN A 111 39.40 -7.70 -32.21
C GLN A 111 38.70 -7.77 -33.58
N ALA A 112 38.37 -8.97 -34.05
CA ALA A 112 37.59 -9.13 -35.28
C ALA A 112 36.17 -8.56 -35.17
N GLU A 113 35.52 -8.68 -34.00
CA GLU A 113 34.24 -8.04 -33.73
C GLU A 113 34.35 -6.51 -33.78
N ALA A 114 35.43 -5.93 -33.23
CA ALA A 114 35.67 -4.49 -33.29
C ALA A 114 35.86 -4.03 -34.75
N ASP A 115 36.71 -4.73 -35.51
CA ASP A 115 36.97 -4.41 -36.91
C ASP A 115 35.71 -4.49 -37.79
N ALA A 116 34.81 -5.42 -37.49
CA ALA A 116 33.55 -5.62 -38.21
C ALA A 116 32.38 -4.79 -37.66
N LEU A 117 32.59 -4.02 -36.58
CA LEU A 117 31.53 -3.27 -35.91
C LEU A 117 31.02 -2.16 -36.83
N ASP A 118 29.73 -2.22 -37.15
CA ASP A 118 28.99 -1.17 -37.86
C ASP A 118 27.81 -0.67 -37.01
N ALA A 119 27.09 0.33 -37.52
CA ALA A 119 25.94 0.90 -36.84
C ALA A 119 24.81 -0.12 -36.58
N THR A 120 24.60 -1.07 -37.51
CA THR A 120 23.57 -2.10 -37.36
C THR A 120 23.95 -3.05 -36.24
N ARG A 121 25.20 -3.50 -36.24
CA ARG A 121 25.74 -4.41 -35.23
C ARG A 121 25.79 -3.74 -33.84
N ALA A 122 26.10 -2.44 -33.77
CA ALA A 122 26.04 -1.68 -32.53
C ALA A 122 24.63 -1.65 -31.93
N GLU A 123 23.60 -1.43 -32.75
CA GLU A 123 22.20 -1.49 -32.32
C GLU A 123 21.80 -2.90 -31.87
N GLU A 124 22.24 -3.95 -32.58
CA GLU A 124 22.04 -5.34 -32.17
C GLU A 124 22.63 -5.63 -30.78
N ILE A 125 23.89 -5.22 -30.54
CA ILE A 125 24.57 -5.42 -29.25
C ILE A 125 23.82 -4.76 -28.11
N LEU A 126 23.26 -3.56 -28.32
CA LEU A 126 22.51 -2.84 -27.29
C LEU A 126 21.15 -3.47 -26.99
N ASN A 127 20.60 -4.25 -27.94
CA ASN A 127 19.34 -4.98 -27.79
C ASN A 127 19.52 -6.43 -27.28
N LEU A 128 20.75 -6.88 -27.05
CA LEU A 128 21.01 -8.22 -26.53
C LEU A 128 20.55 -8.31 -25.07
N THR A 129 19.76 -9.35 -24.76
CA THR A 129 19.43 -9.70 -23.37
C THR A 129 20.55 -10.48 -22.67
N ASP A 130 21.47 -11.06 -23.44
CA ASP A 130 22.64 -11.80 -22.97
C ASP A 130 23.80 -11.57 -23.93
N LEU A 131 24.97 -11.23 -23.40
CA LEU A 131 26.18 -11.02 -24.20
C LEU A 131 26.72 -12.39 -24.62
N GLY A 132 26.75 -12.65 -25.93
CA GLY A 132 27.40 -13.85 -26.47
C GLY A 132 28.87 -13.94 -26.03
N SER A 133 29.48 -15.13 -26.15
CA SER A 133 30.79 -15.44 -25.55
C SER A 133 31.93 -14.46 -25.89
N VAL A 134 31.89 -13.84 -27.07
CA VAL A 134 32.87 -12.83 -27.48
C VAL A 134 32.70 -11.54 -26.67
N LEU A 135 31.48 -11.00 -26.62
CA LEU A 135 31.16 -9.75 -25.94
C LEU A 135 31.26 -9.88 -24.41
N SER A 136 30.86 -11.02 -23.85
CA SER A 136 31.06 -11.32 -22.43
C SER A 136 32.56 -11.40 -22.07
N GLY A 137 33.41 -11.81 -23.03
CA GLY A 137 34.86 -11.80 -22.86
C GLY A 137 35.45 -10.38 -22.85
N VAL A 138 34.88 -9.46 -23.64
CA VAL A 138 35.22 -8.03 -23.61
C VAL A 138 34.81 -7.42 -22.27
N GLU A 139 33.57 -7.66 -21.84
CA GLU A 139 33.04 -7.20 -20.54
C GLU A 139 33.91 -7.69 -19.38
N ALA A 140 34.22 -9.00 -19.31
CA ALA A 140 35.08 -9.54 -18.26
C ALA A 140 36.51 -8.95 -18.27
N SER A 141 37.00 -8.52 -19.42
CA SER A 141 38.30 -7.85 -19.52
C SER A 141 38.26 -6.43 -18.92
N LEU A 142 37.10 -5.78 -18.89
CA LEU A 142 36.91 -4.45 -18.33
C LEU A 142 37.01 -4.41 -16.80
N ASP A 143 36.74 -5.51 -16.10
CA ASP A 143 36.91 -5.62 -14.64
C ASP A 143 38.34 -5.28 -14.17
N ASN A 144 39.33 -5.43 -15.05
CA ASN A 144 40.74 -5.15 -14.77
C ASN A 144 41.32 -4.08 -15.70
N ALA A 145 40.46 -3.30 -16.37
CA ALA A 145 40.92 -2.26 -17.28
C ALA A 145 41.67 -1.14 -16.54
N PRO A 146 42.68 -0.52 -17.18
CA PRO A 146 43.34 0.66 -16.63
C PRO A 146 42.34 1.79 -16.37
N ALA A 147 42.60 2.63 -15.36
CA ALA A 147 41.74 3.77 -15.04
C ALA A 147 41.47 4.68 -16.25
N ALA A 148 42.48 4.91 -17.10
CA ALA A 148 42.33 5.70 -18.32
C ALA A 148 41.31 5.13 -19.32
N VAL A 149 41.12 3.81 -19.35
CA VAL A 149 40.08 3.16 -20.16
C VAL A 149 38.73 3.26 -19.45
N LEU A 150 38.67 3.04 -18.13
CA LEU A 150 37.42 3.14 -17.37
C LEU A 150 36.83 4.55 -17.36
N GLU A 151 37.68 5.59 -17.36
CA GLU A 151 37.26 6.99 -17.46
C GLU A 151 36.56 7.32 -18.79
N LEU A 152 36.78 6.52 -19.84
CA LEU A 152 36.14 6.65 -21.15
C LEU A 152 34.77 5.96 -21.24
N LEU A 153 34.30 5.34 -20.16
CA LEU A 153 33.08 4.54 -20.14
C LEU A 153 31.97 5.24 -19.34
N PRO A 154 30.69 5.03 -19.70
CA PRO A 154 29.59 5.52 -18.89
C PRO A 154 29.61 4.82 -17.52
N THR A 155 29.31 5.56 -16.46
CA THR A 155 29.26 5.01 -15.10
C THR A 155 27.82 4.90 -14.63
N ILE A 156 27.52 3.91 -13.78
CA ILE A 156 26.20 3.80 -13.15
C ILE A 156 26.29 4.43 -11.77
N GLN A 157 25.40 5.38 -11.52
CA GLN A 157 25.05 5.75 -10.16
C GLN A 157 23.83 4.94 -9.77
N PHE A 158 24.03 3.93 -8.94
CA PHE A 158 22.91 3.23 -8.31
C PHE A 158 22.30 4.12 -7.23
N GLY A 159 20.97 4.17 -7.17
CA GLY A 159 20.29 4.75 -6.01
C GLY A 159 20.59 3.96 -4.74
N ALA A 160 20.32 4.55 -3.58
CA ALA A 160 20.48 3.86 -2.31
C ALA A 160 19.71 2.53 -2.32
N ALA A 161 20.42 1.42 -2.01
CA ALA A 161 19.81 0.11 -1.93
C ALA A 161 18.68 0.12 -0.89
N THR A 162 17.47 -0.22 -1.31
CA THR A 162 16.36 -0.48 -0.38
C THR A 162 16.66 -1.79 0.34
N THR A 163 17.09 -1.72 1.60
CA THR A 163 17.08 -2.90 2.46
C THR A 163 15.62 -3.25 2.74
N SER A 164 15.05 -4.15 1.94
CA SER A 164 13.71 -4.71 2.19
C SER A 164 13.74 -5.53 3.50
N ALA A 165 13.54 -4.85 4.62
CA ALA A 165 13.24 -5.43 5.91
C ALA A 165 11.72 -5.51 6.09
N VAL A 166 11.01 -6.14 5.15
CA VAL A 166 9.55 -6.32 5.24
C VAL A 166 9.26 -7.79 5.48
N PHE A 167 9.58 -8.25 6.70
CA PHE A 167 8.95 -9.43 7.29
C PHE A 167 8.91 -9.24 8.80
N ASN A 168 7.87 -8.58 9.29
CA ASN A 168 7.58 -8.58 10.72
C ASN A 168 6.51 -9.66 11.01
N VAL A 169 6.99 -10.91 11.09
CA VAL A 169 6.18 -12.09 11.45
C VAL A 169 5.78 -12.08 12.93
N GLU A 170 6.21 -11.08 13.73
CA GLU A 170 5.88 -10.99 15.16
C GLU A 170 4.52 -10.36 15.46
N PHE A 171 3.79 -9.84 14.46
CA PHE A 171 2.45 -9.28 14.66
C PHE A 171 1.31 -10.32 14.68
N LEU A 172 1.57 -11.58 14.30
CA LEU A 172 0.58 -12.67 14.30
C LEU A 172 0.36 -13.35 15.67
N LYS A 173 0.90 -12.80 16.77
CA LYS A 173 0.78 -13.39 18.12
C LYS A 173 0.18 -12.45 19.19
N GLY A 174 -0.57 -11.44 18.77
CA GLY A 174 -1.13 -10.43 19.67
C GLY A 174 -2.65 -10.40 19.81
N PHE A 175 -3.38 -11.49 19.56
CA PHE A 175 -4.83 -11.54 19.83
C PHE A 175 -5.22 -12.92 20.39
N GLU A 176 -4.71 -13.23 21.58
CA GLU A 176 -5.34 -14.19 22.48
C GLU A 176 -5.85 -13.43 23.71
N GLY A 177 -7.17 -13.46 23.93
CA GLY A 177 -7.77 -13.20 25.24
C GLY A 177 -8.36 -11.81 25.48
N VAL A 178 -9.47 -11.48 24.81
CA VAL A 178 -10.57 -10.83 25.54
C VAL A 178 -11.66 -11.87 25.67
N ASP A 179 -11.53 -12.67 26.73
CA ASP A 179 -12.51 -13.66 27.14
C ASP A 179 -13.77 -12.91 27.59
N SER A 180 -14.73 -12.75 26.69
CA SER A 180 -16.05 -12.22 27.01
C SER A 180 -16.84 -13.31 27.74
N LYS A 181 -16.60 -13.44 29.04
CA LYS A 181 -17.50 -14.12 29.96
C LYS A 181 -17.97 -13.16 31.04
N ASN A 182 -18.92 -12.32 30.65
CA ASN A 182 -20.01 -11.96 31.53
C ASN A 182 -21.30 -12.35 30.80
N SER A 183 -21.68 -13.62 30.90
CA SER A 183 -23.07 -14.00 30.73
C SER A 183 -23.82 -13.39 31.92
N VAL A 184 -24.56 -12.31 31.66
CA VAL A 184 -25.63 -11.91 32.58
C VAL A 184 -26.72 -12.95 32.39
N ASP A 185 -26.68 -14.01 33.21
CA ASP A 185 -27.84 -14.88 33.44
C ASP A 185 -28.88 -14.07 34.21
N GLY A 186 -29.56 -13.19 33.49
CA GLY A 186 -30.72 -12.44 33.96
C GLY A 186 -31.97 -13.24 33.62
N VAL A 187 -32.61 -13.79 34.65
CA VAL A 187 -33.95 -14.39 34.57
C VAL A 187 -34.88 -13.42 33.83
N GLN A 188 -35.39 -13.82 32.67
CA GLN A 188 -36.46 -13.10 31.96
C GLN A 188 -37.67 -12.93 32.89
N GLN A 189 -37.76 -11.79 33.56
CA GLN A 189 -39.02 -11.27 34.07
C GLN A 189 -39.40 -10.11 33.17
N SER A 190 -40.27 -10.38 32.18
CA SER A 190 -40.83 -9.38 31.29
C SER A 190 -41.76 -8.45 32.08
N SER A 191 -41.22 -7.35 32.60
CA SER A 191 -42.00 -6.22 33.09
C SER A 191 -41.69 -4.99 32.24
N SER A 192 -42.65 -4.07 32.12
CA SER A 192 -42.52 -2.84 31.33
C SER A 192 -41.33 -1.96 31.75
N CYS A 193 -40.80 -2.14 32.97
CA CYS A 193 -39.60 -1.45 33.45
C CYS A 193 -38.32 -1.92 32.74
N PHE A 194 -38.14 -3.24 32.59
CA PHE A 194 -36.96 -3.79 31.90
C PHE A 194 -36.97 -3.42 30.41
N GLU A 195 -38.14 -3.40 29.77
CA GLU A 195 -38.29 -2.96 28.39
C GLU A 195 -37.94 -1.47 28.22
N ALA A 196 -38.36 -0.61 29.16
CA ALA A 196 -38.01 0.81 29.15
C ALA A 196 -36.50 1.05 29.33
N ALA A 197 -35.86 0.33 30.26
CA ALA A 197 -34.40 0.41 30.47
C ALA A 197 -33.60 -0.08 29.26
N GLN A 198 -34.03 -1.19 28.63
CA GLN A 198 -33.42 -1.68 27.39
C GLN A 198 -33.59 -0.67 26.25
N LYS A 199 -34.77 -0.07 26.12
CA LYS A 199 -35.03 0.94 25.08
C LYS A 199 -34.12 2.17 25.25
N ALA A 200 -33.97 2.68 26.48
CA ALA A 200 -33.10 3.82 26.75
C ALA A 200 -31.62 3.51 26.43
N TYR A 201 -31.16 2.29 26.76
CA TYR A 201 -29.83 1.81 26.35
C TYR A 201 -29.68 1.75 24.81
N ASP A 202 -30.65 1.15 24.12
CA ASP A 202 -30.60 1.00 22.66
C ASP A 202 -30.60 2.38 21.96
N ASP A 203 -31.43 3.31 22.43
CA ASP A 203 -31.51 4.68 21.92
C ASP A 203 -30.18 5.43 22.15
N ALA A 204 -29.56 5.28 23.33
CA ALA A 204 -28.30 5.95 23.66
C ALA A 204 -27.09 5.34 22.92
N MET A 205 -27.07 4.02 22.70
CA MET A 205 -26.02 3.34 21.95
C MET A 205 -26.16 3.48 20.42
N ALA A 206 -27.36 3.75 19.91
CA ALA A 206 -27.59 3.92 18.47
C ALA A 206 -26.65 4.95 17.79
N PRO A 207 -26.47 6.19 18.28
CA PRO A 207 -25.53 7.14 17.68
C PRO A 207 -24.07 6.66 17.76
N VAL A 208 -23.67 6.02 18.86
CA VAL A 208 -22.32 5.46 19.05
C VAL A 208 -22.03 4.34 18.04
N ILE A 209 -23.00 3.44 17.82
CA ILE A 209 -22.92 2.36 16.82
C ILE A 209 -22.87 2.94 15.40
N ALA A 210 -23.71 3.92 15.09
CA ALA A 210 -23.71 4.58 13.78
C ALA A 210 -22.35 5.26 13.51
N LYS A 211 -21.79 5.94 14.52
CA LYS A 211 -20.49 6.60 14.39
C LYS A 211 -19.33 5.63 14.25
N ARG A 212 -19.39 4.45 14.90
CA ARG A 212 -18.44 3.36 14.68
C ARG A 212 -18.47 2.90 13.22
N GLN A 213 -19.66 2.66 12.68
CA GLN A 213 -19.81 2.24 11.28
C GLN A 213 -19.31 3.30 10.31
N GLU A 214 -19.59 4.58 10.58
CA GLU A 214 -19.05 5.71 9.81
C GLU A 214 -17.52 5.72 9.84
N ASN A 215 -16.90 5.65 11.02
CA ASN A 215 -15.44 5.64 11.18
C ASN A 215 -14.80 4.45 10.45
N LEU A 216 -15.34 3.24 10.60
CA LEU A 216 -14.85 2.05 9.89
C LEU A 216 -15.01 2.17 8.37
N GLY A 217 -16.10 2.80 7.90
CA GLY A 217 -16.30 3.10 6.49
C GLY A 217 -15.28 4.10 5.94
N ILE A 218 -14.93 5.14 6.71
CA ILE A 218 -13.87 6.10 6.35
C ILE A 218 -12.51 5.40 6.26
N ILE A 219 -12.17 4.57 7.25
CA ILE A 219 -10.90 3.80 7.27
C ILE A 219 -10.80 2.88 6.04
N ASP A 220 -11.88 2.17 5.70
CA ASP A 220 -11.86 1.27 4.54
C ASP A 220 -11.78 2.04 3.21
N ALA A 221 -12.51 3.16 3.08
CA ALA A 221 -12.43 4.03 1.91
C ALA A 221 -11.01 4.60 1.71
N ASN A 222 -10.36 5.06 2.78
CA ASN A 222 -8.99 5.55 2.73
C ASN A 222 -8.00 4.43 2.41
N TYR A 223 -8.18 3.23 2.95
CA TYR A 223 -7.37 2.07 2.61
C TYR A 223 -7.44 1.77 1.10
N GLN A 224 -8.64 1.64 0.53
CA GLN A 224 -8.82 1.38 -0.91
C GLN A 224 -8.23 2.49 -1.78
N ARG A 225 -8.42 3.76 -1.38
CA ARG A 225 -7.82 4.91 -2.06
C ARG A 225 -6.29 4.81 -2.07
N ARG A 226 -5.66 4.55 -0.91
CA ARG A 226 -4.20 4.45 -0.80
C ARG A 226 -3.62 3.29 -1.61
N LEU A 227 -4.33 2.17 -1.73
CA LEU A 227 -3.93 1.07 -2.61
C LEU A 227 -3.90 1.51 -4.08
N GLY A 228 -4.97 2.16 -4.55
CA GLY A 228 -5.04 2.65 -5.93
C GLY A 228 -4.00 3.74 -6.22
N GLU A 229 -3.80 4.67 -5.29
CA GLU A 229 -2.79 5.71 -5.43
C GLU A 229 -1.35 5.15 -5.45
N ALA A 230 -1.07 4.07 -4.71
CA ALA A 230 0.23 3.39 -4.75
C ALA A 230 0.49 2.75 -6.14
N GLU A 231 -0.54 2.13 -6.72
CA GLU A 231 -0.49 1.58 -8.09
C GLU A 231 -0.28 2.68 -9.14
N ASP A 232 -1.04 3.77 -9.06
CA ASP A 232 -0.91 4.91 -9.97
C ASP A 232 0.49 5.53 -9.90
N ARG A 233 1.04 5.68 -8.69
CA ARG A 233 2.43 6.16 -8.50
C ARG A 233 3.45 5.19 -9.07
N ALA A 234 3.29 3.88 -8.86
CA ALA A 234 4.19 2.87 -9.42
C ALA A 234 4.20 2.91 -10.95
N VAL A 235 3.03 3.01 -11.59
CA VAL A 235 2.91 3.16 -13.05
C VAL A 235 3.61 4.43 -13.55
N ALA A 236 3.39 5.57 -12.88
CA ALA A 236 4.04 6.82 -13.25
C ALA A 236 5.57 6.75 -13.11
N ARG A 237 6.06 6.11 -12.05
CA ARG A 237 7.50 5.91 -11.81
C ARG A 237 8.13 4.97 -12.84
N LEU A 238 7.47 3.86 -13.20
CA LEU A 238 7.94 2.96 -14.27
C LEU A 238 8.04 3.69 -15.61
N ALA A 239 7.02 4.47 -15.98
CA ALA A 239 7.07 5.25 -17.22
C ALA A 239 8.24 6.27 -17.24
N ALA A 240 8.63 6.81 -16.08
CA ALA A 240 9.80 7.68 -15.97
C ALA A 240 11.12 6.89 -16.12
N VAL A 241 11.20 5.68 -15.57
CA VAL A 241 12.33 4.76 -15.77
C VAL A 241 12.47 4.36 -17.24
N ASP A 242 11.37 4.04 -17.92
CA ASP A 242 11.36 3.70 -19.35
C ASP A 242 11.86 4.88 -20.21
N ALA A 243 11.39 6.10 -19.94
CA ALA A 243 11.83 7.29 -20.66
C ALA A 243 13.33 7.58 -20.44
N ALA A 244 13.84 7.31 -19.23
CA ALA A 244 15.26 7.42 -18.93
C ALA A 244 16.08 6.31 -19.61
N TYR A 245 15.56 5.08 -19.68
CA TYR A 245 16.16 3.99 -20.44
C TYR A 245 16.34 4.37 -21.91
N ASP A 246 15.29 4.87 -22.57
CA ASP A 246 15.35 5.30 -23.97
C ASP A 246 16.37 6.44 -24.18
N THR A 247 16.48 7.36 -23.21
CA THR A 247 17.47 8.43 -23.26
C THR A 247 18.90 7.88 -23.20
N TYR A 248 19.17 6.97 -22.28
CA TYR A 248 20.49 6.36 -22.12
C TYR A 248 20.84 5.42 -23.28
N TYR A 249 19.87 4.65 -23.77
CA TYR A 249 20.00 3.83 -24.97
C TYR A 249 20.48 4.68 -26.16
N ASN A 250 19.78 5.79 -26.42
CA ASN A 250 20.12 6.70 -27.51
C ASN A 250 21.48 7.37 -27.31
N TYR A 251 21.83 7.77 -26.08
CA TYR A 251 23.16 8.32 -25.78
C TYR A 251 24.26 7.31 -26.13
N ILE A 252 24.11 6.06 -25.68
CA ILE A 252 25.10 5.01 -25.92
C ILE A 252 25.23 4.74 -27.43
N LEU A 253 24.12 4.51 -28.11
CA LEU A 253 24.11 4.20 -29.54
C LEU A 253 24.67 5.34 -30.40
N ASN A 254 24.24 6.58 -30.16
CA ASN A 254 24.72 7.74 -30.93
C ASN A 254 26.21 7.99 -30.72
N THR A 255 26.71 7.77 -29.49
CA THR A 255 28.14 7.87 -29.19
C THR A 255 28.95 6.81 -29.94
N THR A 256 28.51 5.55 -29.92
CA THR A 256 29.14 4.46 -30.68
C THR A 256 29.14 4.76 -32.18
N ILE A 257 28.00 5.19 -32.73
CA ILE A 257 27.90 5.56 -34.16
C ILE A 257 28.83 6.73 -34.50
N ALA A 258 28.95 7.73 -33.63
CA ALA A 258 29.86 8.84 -33.85
C ALA A 258 31.33 8.35 -33.93
N LEU A 259 31.76 7.49 -33.00
CA LEU A 259 33.08 6.87 -33.04
C LEU A 259 33.31 6.09 -34.34
N LEU A 260 32.34 5.26 -34.76
CA LEU A 260 32.45 4.50 -36.01
C LEU A 260 32.56 5.41 -37.24
N ASN A 261 31.76 6.48 -37.31
CA ASN A 261 31.85 7.46 -38.39
C ASN A 261 33.22 8.15 -38.44
N TYR A 262 33.84 8.43 -37.29
CA TYR A 262 35.21 8.96 -37.24
C TYR A 262 36.23 7.95 -37.70
N ALA A 263 36.11 6.69 -37.28
CA ALA A 263 37.00 5.61 -37.74
C ALA A 263 36.97 5.49 -39.27
N ASP A 264 35.78 5.51 -39.87
CA ASP A 264 35.62 5.44 -41.33
C ASP A 264 36.22 6.66 -42.04
N ALA A 265 36.11 7.86 -41.44
CA ALA A 265 36.65 9.09 -42.02
C ALA A 265 38.19 9.10 -42.06
N VAL A 266 38.85 8.49 -41.08
CA VAL A 266 40.32 8.49 -40.95
C VAL A 266 40.97 7.21 -41.48
N GLU A 267 40.21 6.15 -41.77
CA GLU A 267 40.73 4.85 -42.22
C GLU A 267 41.64 4.96 -43.46
N GLY A 268 41.28 5.84 -44.41
CA GLY A 268 42.07 6.02 -45.64
C GLY A 268 43.44 6.67 -45.41
N THR A 269 43.63 7.40 -44.31
CA THR A 269 44.87 8.12 -43.99
C THR A 269 45.65 7.48 -42.84
N SER A 270 44.95 6.89 -41.87
CA SER A 270 45.51 6.24 -40.70
C SER A 270 44.70 4.99 -40.30
N PRO A 271 44.94 3.84 -40.96
CA PRO A 271 44.20 2.60 -40.69
C PRO A 271 44.34 2.09 -39.26
N GLU A 272 45.53 2.22 -38.66
CA GLU A 272 45.80 1.82 -37.27
C GLU A 272 44.98 2.67 -36.29
N PHE A 273 44.90 3.98 -36.54
CA PHE A 273 44.09 4.89 -35.73
C PHE A 273 42.58 4.60 -35.85
N ALA A 274 42.10 4.27 -37.06
CA ALA A 274 40.73 3.84 -37.26
C ALA A 274 40.40 2.54 -36.50
N ALA A 275 41.31 1.56 -36.50
CA ALA A 275 41.14 0.32 -35.74
C ALA A 275 41.07 0.57 -34.22
N ASN A 276 41.87 1.51 -33.71
CA ASN A 276 41.81 1.91 -32.30
C ASN A 276 40.46 2.54 -31.94
N ILE A 277 39.90 3.41 -32.81
CA ILE A 277 38.57 4.00 -32.59
C ILE A 277 37.47 2.94 -32.65
N ARG A 278 37.55 1.96 -33.55
CA ARG A 278 36.60 0.83 -33.60
C ARG A 278 36.67 -0.04 -32.35
N THR A 279 37.88 -0.29 -31.84
CA THR A 279 38.08 -0.95 -30.56
C THR A 279 37.45 -0.15 -29.42
N TYR A 280 37.62 1.17 -29.42
CA TYR A 280 36.96 2.03 -28.45
C TYR A 280 35.43 1.92 -28.53
N ALA A 281 34.87 1.99 -29.74
CA ALA A 281 33.44 1.88 -29.99
C ALA A 281 32.87 0.56 -29.47
N LEU A 282 33.56 -0.57 -29.68
CA LEU A 282 33.17 -1.89 -29.16
C LEU A 282 33.17 -1.93 -27.63
N ILE A 283 34.24 -1.45 -27.00
CA ILE A 283 34.34 -1.44 -25.53
C ILE A 283 33.23 -0.57 -24.93
N PHE A 284 33.00 0.59 -25.52
CA PHE A 284 31.98 1.54 -25.07
C PHE A 284 30.56 0.95 -25.18
N ILE A 285 30.20 0.33 -26.31
CA ILE A 285 28.86 -0.25 -26.50
C ILE A 285 28.65 -1.47 -25.60
N VAL A 286 29.68 -2.31 -25.39
CA VAL A 286 29.60 -3.48 -24.50
C VAL A 286 29.39 -3.05 -23.05
N GLN A 287 30.22 -2.14 -22.54
CA GLN A 287 30.06 -1.64 -21.16
C GLN A 287 28.74 -0.87 -21.01
N GLY A 288 28.38 -0.04 -21.98
CA GLY A 288 27.14 0.72 -21.98
C GLY A 288 25.91 -0.20 -21.93
N SER A 289 25.89 -1.25 -22.75
CA SER A 289 24.80 -2.23 -22.79
C SER A 289 24.65 -2.98 -21.47
N SER A 290 25.75 -3.49 -20.91
CA SER A 290 25.74 -4.13 -19.59
C SER A 290 25.25 -3.17 -18.50
N ASN A 291 25.80 -1.96 -18.48
CA ASN A 291 25.46 -0.97 -17.46
C ASN A 291 23.99 -0.52 -17.53
N LEU A 292 23.49 -0.29 -18.73
CA LEU A 292 22.10 0.10 -18.97
C LEU A 292 21.14 -1.02 -18.52
N THR A 293 21.46 -2.27 -18.84
CA THR A 293 20.68 -3.44 -18.43
C THR A 293 20.65 -3.59 -16.91
N ALA A 294 21.80 -3.50 -16.26
CA ALA A 294 21.91 -3.59 -14.80
C ALA A 294 21.15 -2.45 -14.10
N TRP A 295 21.32 -1.21 -14.57
CA TRP A 295 20.61 -0.05 -14.04
C TRP A 295 19.09 -0.20 -14.19
N TYR A 296 18.60 -0.59 -15.37
CA TYR A 296 17.16 -0.71 -15.63
C TYR A 296 16.49 -1.77 -14.75
N ALA A 297 17.14 -2.92 -14.58
CA ALA A 297 16.66 -3.97 -13.69
C ALA A 297 16.58 -3.48 -12.23
N MET A 298 17.60 -2.77 -11.75
CA MET A 298 17.62 -2.24 -10.37
C MET A 298 16.61 -1.11 -10.17
N ALA A 299 16.50 -0.17 -11.12
CA ALA A 299 15.55 0.92 -11.07
C ALA A 299 14.11 0.39 -11.04
N THR A 300 13.78 -0.57 -11.90
CA THR A 300 12.47 -1.24 -11.92
C THR A 300 12.18 -1.93 -10.60
N GLN A 301 13.14 -2.66 -10.03
CA GLN A 301 12.98 -3.34 -8.75
C GLN A 301 12.74 -2.34 -7.60
N ALA A 302 13.42 -1.18 -7.60
CA ALA A 302 13.21 -0.14 -6.60
C ALA A 302 11.77 0.41 -6.63
N ILE A 303 11.14 0.51 -7.82
CA ILE A 303 9.74 0.92 -7.94
C ILE A 303 8.80 -0.14 -7.37
N VAL A 304 9.04 -1.42 -7.69
CA VAL A 304 8.24 -2.55 -7.17
C VAL A 304 8.32 -2.62 -5.64
N ASP A 305 9.52 -2.47 -5.08
CA ASP A 305 9.73 -2.47 -3.63
C ASP A 305 9.01 -1.29 -2.96
N ALA A 306 9.04 -0.10 -3.57
CA ALA A 306 8.34 1.07 -3.07
C ALA A 306 6.82 0.90 -3.08
N GLU A 307 6.25 0.35 -4.17
CA GLU A 307 4.82 0.03 -4.25
C GLU A 307 4.41 -0.95 -3.13
N ALA A 308 5.18 -2.02 -2.94
CA ALA A 308 4.92 -3.01 -1.90
C ALA A 308 4.97 -2.38 -0.50
N ALA A 309 5.95 -1.51 -0.23
CA ALA A 309 6.08 -0.82 1.04
C ALA A 309 4.92 0.16 1.31
N GLU A 310 4.46 0.89 0.28
CA GLU A 310 3.30 1.78 0.38
C GLU A 310 2.01 0.99 0.67
N LYS A 311 1.79 -0.13 -0.03
CA LYS A 311 0.64 -1.03 0.21
C LYS A 311 0.66 -1.64 1.60
N GLN A 312 1.82 -2.08 2.08
CA GLN A 312 1.98 -2.60 3.44
C GLN A 312 1.70 -1.53 4.51
N THR A 313 2.13 -0.29 4.25
CA THR A 313 1.85 0.86 5.12
C THR A 313 0.35 1.14 5.19
N ALA A 314 -0.35 1.11 4.05
CA ALA A 314 -1.81 1.28 4.01
C ALA A 314 -2.54 0.20 4.83
N GLU A 315 -2.10 -1.06 4.75
CA GLU A 315 -2.67 -2.16 5.54
C GLU A 315 -2.40 -2.00 7.05
N THR A 316 -1.20 -1.58 7.42
CA THR A 316 -0.85 -1.32 8.82
C THR A 316 -1.70 -0.19 9.39
N LEU A 317 -1.87 0.92 8.65
CA LEU A 317 -2.73 2.02 9.05
C LEU A 317 -4.18 1.57 9.19
N LYS A 318 -4.72 0.80 8.23
CA LYS A 318 -6.08 0.25 8.32
C LYS A 318 -6.27 -0.53 9.62
N THR A 319 -5.33 -1.42 9.92
CA THR A 319 -5.39 -2.30 11.09
C THR A 319 -5.31 -1.50 12.38
N GLN A 320 -4.35 -0.58 12.49
CA GLN A 320 -4.15 0.27 13.68
C GLN A 320 -5.39 1.15 13.94
N ARG A 321 -5.88 1.86 12.92
CA ARG A 321 -7.04 2.75 13.06
C ARG A 321 -8.34 2.00 13.37
N SER A 322 -8.55 0.83 12.75
CA SER A 322 -9.70 0.00 13.07
C SER A 322 -9.65 -0.46 14.53
N ALA A 323 -8.48 -0.92 15.00
CA ALA A 323 -8.31 -1.33 16.39
C ALA A 323 -8.55 -0.18 17.39
N GLU A 324 -8.09 1.04 17.08
CA GLU A 324 -8.35 2.24 17.89
C GLU A 324 -9.85 2.55 17.99
N VAL A 325 -10.58 2.51 16.88
CA VAL A 325 -12.04 2.73 16.86
C VAL A 325 -12.77 1.65 17.67
N GLU A 326 -12.41 0.38 17.50
CA GLU A 326 -13.02 -0.73 18.26
C GLU A 326 -12.73 -0.63 19.76
N ALA A 327 -11.51 -0.25 20.15
CA ALA A 327 -11.15 -0.07 21.55
C ALA A 327 -11.95 1.05 22.22
N ARG A 328 -12.10 2.21 21.54
CA ARG A 328 -12.91 3.33 22.02
C ARG A 328 -14.39 2.96 22.11
N PHE A 329 -14.92 2.29 21.09
CA PHE A 329 -16.29 1.79 21.11
C PHE A 329 -16.55 0.80 22.25
N ALA A 330 -15.64 -0.15 22.48
CA ALA A 330 -15.75 -1.12 23.56
C ALA A 330 -15.73 -0.46 24.94
N ALA A 331 -14.95 0.60 25.13
CA ALA A 331 -14.93 1.38 26.37
C ALA A 331 -16.27 2.06 26.64
N ILE A 332 -16.85 2.75 25.63
CA ILE A 332 -18.17 3.39 25.75
C ILE A 332 -19.25 2.33 26.02
N LYS A 333 -19.22 1.22 25.28
CA LYS A 333 -20.17 0.11 25.47
C LYS A 333 -20.09 -0.48 26.88
N ALA A 334 -18.90 -0.66 27.44
CA ALA A 334 -18.75 -1.18 28.80
C ALA A 334 -19.38 -0.25 29.84
N VAL A 335 -19.28 1.07 29.67
CA VAL A 335 -19.97 2.06 30.52
C VAL A 335 -21.49 1.96 30.36
N ALA A 336 -21.98 1.86 29.11
CA ALA A 336 -23.40 1.69 28.83
C ALA A 336 -23.97 0.38 29.42
N ASP A 337 -23.23 -0.73 29.31
CA ASP A 337 -23.63 -2.04 29.87
C ASP A 337 -23.69 -2.00 31.41
N ALA A 338 -22.76 -1.28 32.05
CA ALA A 338 -22.77 -1.07 33.49
C ALA A 338 -23.99 -0.24 33.94
N LYS A 339 -24.35 0.80 33.18
CA LYS A 339 -25.56 1.62 33.41
C LYS A 339 -26.83 0.80 33.22
N LEU A 340 -26.92 -0.02 32.17
CA LEU A 340 -28.04 -0.94 31.95
C LEU A 340 -28.20 -1.94 33.10
N THR A 341 -27.09 -2.50 33.60
CA THR A 341 -27.11 -3.40 34.76
C THR A 341 -27.63 -2.69 36.01
N ALA A 342 -27.23 -1.43 36.24
CA ALA A 342 -27.75 -0.62 37.34
C ALA A 342 -29.25 -0.32 37.19
N ALA A 343 -29.70 0.04 35.98
CA ALA A 343 -31.10 0.26 35.65
C ALA A 343 -31.96 -1.00 35.91
N PHE A 344 -31.48 -2.18 35.51
CA PHE A 344 -32.14 -3.46 35.78
C PHE A 344 -32.22 -3.77 37.27
N ASN A 345 -31.18 -3.48 38.06
CA ASN A 345 -31.22 -3.62 39.51
C ASN A 345 -32.26 -2.68 40.15
N ASN A 346 -32.42 -1.47 39.61
CA ASN A 346 -33.47 -0.53 40.04
C ASN A 346 -34.87 -1.06 39.70
N CYS A 347 -35.07 -1.68 38.54
CA CYS A 347 -36.33 -2.36 38.19
C CYS A 347 -36.64 -3.52 39.15
N HIS A 348 -35.64 -4.33 39.54
CA HIS A 348 -35.82 -5.41 40.50
C HIS A 348 -36.24 -4.92 41.90
N ASN A 349 -35.66 -3.81 42.37
CA ASN A 349 -35.98 -3.26 43.69
C ASN A 349 -37.38 -2.63 43.76
N GLN A 350 -38.01 -2.31 42.63
CA GLN A 350 -39.41 -1.87 42.58
C GLN A 350 -40.41 -3.02 42.73
N GLY A 351 -40.06 -4.24 42.30
CA GLY A 351 -40.89 -5.44 42.51
C GLY A 351 -40.80 -6.06 43.91
N ALA A 352 -39.82 -5.65 44.72
CA ALA A 352 -39.62 -6.15 46.08
C ALA A 352 -40.28 -5.29 47.17
N ALA A 353 -40.77 -4.09 46.81
CA ALA A 353 -41.37 -3.12 47.73
C ALA A 353 -42.90 -2.97 47.56
N SER A 354 -43.53 -3.76 46.69
CA SER A 354 -44.98 -3.82 46.46
C SER A 354 -45.66 -4.95 47.22
#